data_AF-A0A955VS91-F1
#
_entry.id   AF-A0A955VS91-F1
#
_cell.length_a   1.000
_cell.length_b   1.000
_cell.length_c   1.000
_cell.angle_alpha   90.00
_cell.angle_beta   90.00
_cell.angle_gamma   90.00
#
_symmetry.space_group_name_H-M   'P 1'
#
loop_
_entity.id
_entity.type
_entity.pdbx_description
1 polymer ?
#
loop_
_entity_poly.entity_id
_entity_poly.type
_entity_poly.pdbx_seq_one_letter_code
_entity_poly.pdbx_strand_id
1 'polypeptide(L)'
;DRGQFELDARLHGVTLPFGGEHLNLKQAFSDRLGTRKLFGMHRALARSGLRLDGTHHRGLDDARNIAKLLPFCVGAFALPPPPAGWRSAHPAA
;
A
#
# COMPACT_ATOMS: atom_id res chain seq x y z
N ASP A 1 -8.52 -4.48 3.55
CA ASP A 1 -9.16 -5.43 2.62
C ASP A 1 -9.49 -6.74 3.29
N ARG A 2 -8.53 -7.49 3.85
CA ARG A 2 -8.78 -8.78 4.53
C ARG A 2 -10.02 -8.76 5.45
N GLY A 3 -10.08 -7.83 6.40
CA GLY A 3 -11.22 -7.75 7.33
C GLY A 3 -12.56 -7.45 6.66
N GLN A 4 -12.57 -6.71 5.54
CA GLN A 4 -13.79 -6.46 4.77
C GLN A 4 -14.25 -7.74 4.05
N PHE A 5 -13.31 -8.47 3.45
CA PHE A 5 -13.62 -9.77 2.84
C PHE A 5 -14.13 -10.78 3.87
N GLU A 6 -13.55 -10.83 5.07
CA GLU A 6 -14.03 -11.70 6.16
C GLU A 6 -15.45 -11.33 6.61
N LEU A 7 -15.74 -10.03 6.71
CA LEU A 7 -17.08 -9.54 7.04
C LEU A 7 -18.10 -9.91 5.96
N ASP A 8 -17.79 -9.67 4.69
CA ASP A 8 -18.66 -9.98 3.56
C ASP A 8 -18.89 -11.50 3.45
N ALA A 9 -17.84 -12.30 3.62
CA ALA A 9 -17.94 -13.75 3.61
C ALA A 9 -18.88 -14.27 4.71
N ARG A 10 -18.76 -13.71 5.92
CA ARG A 10 -19.67 -14.01 7.03
C ARG A 10 -21.10 -13.59 6.73
N LEU A 11 -21.29 -12.40 6.14
CA LEU A 11 -22.61 -11.88 5.78
C LEU A 11 -23.32 -12.76 4.74
N HIS A 12 -22.56 -13.27 3.77
CA HIS A 12 -23.09 -14.08 2.66
C HIS A 12 -23.03 -15.59 2.91
N GLY A 13 -22.49 -16.03 4.06
CA GLY A 13 -22.36 -17.45 4.40
C GLY A 13 -21.43 -18.23 3.46
N VAL A 14 -20.44 -17.55 2.87
CA VAL A 14 -19.49 -18.16 1.93
C VAL A 14 -18.11 -18.32 2.56
N THR A 15 -17.37 -19.35 2.14
CA THR A 15 -15.96 -19.49 2.50
C THR A 15 -15.11 -18.65 1.56
N LEU A 16 -14.19 -17.86 2.11
CA LEU A 16 -13.23 -17.12 1.29
C LEU A 16 -12.29 -18.10 0.57
N PRO A 17 -12.04 -17.91 -0.73
CA PRO A 17 -11.10 -18.75 -1.49
C PRO A 17 -9.63 -18.39 -1.22
N PHE A 18 -9.36 -17.50 -0.26
CA PHE A 18 -8.03 -17.04 0.10
C PHE A 18 -7.50 -17.83 1.30
N GLY A 19 -6.21 -18.18 1.29
CA GLY A 19 -5.54 -18.71 2.48
C GLY A 19 -5.38 -17.66 3.59
N GLY A 20 -4.83 -18.08 4.73
CA GLY A 20 -4.62 -17.18 5.87
C GLY A 20 -3.47 -16.17 5.70
N GLU A 21 -2.64 -16.33 4.67
CA GLU A 21 -1.51 -15.45 4.40
C GLU A 21 -1.98 -14.09 3.85
N HIS A 22 -1.48 -13.01 4.43
CA HIS A 22 -1.78 -11.66 4.00
C HIS A 22 -0.60 -10.73 4.23
N LEU A 23 -0.14 -10.07 3.18
CA LEU A 23 0.90 -9.05 3.28
C LEU A 23 0.27 -7.66 3.46
N ASN A 24 0.54 -7.03 4.61
CA ASN A 24 0.19 -5.63 4.81
C ASN A 24 1.20 -4.74 4.06
N LEU A 25 0.84 -4.29 2.87
CA LEU A 25 1.72 -3.49 2.02
C LEU A 25 2.12 -2.15 2.61
N LYS A 26 1.29 -1.56 3.49
CA LYS A 26 1.68 -0.31 4.17
C LYS A 26 2.85 -0.56 5.11
N GLN A 27 2.78 -1.66 5.86
CA GLN A 27 3.85 -2.07 6.77
C GLN A 27 5.10 -2.45 5.99
N ALA A 28 4.97 -3.34 5.01
CA ALA A 28 6.10 -3.77 4.18
C ALA A 28 6.81 -2.57 3.52
N PHE A 29 6.06 -1.61 2.97
CA PHE A 29 6.65 -0.40 2.41
C PHE A 29 7.41 0.44 3.45
N SER A 30 6.86 0.60 4.65
CA SER A 30 7.49 1.31 5.76
C SER A 30 8.76 0.62 6.27
N ASP A 31 8.75 -0.71 6.32
CA ASP A 31 9.93 -1.52 6.68
C ASP A 31 11.07 -1.32 5.68
N ARG A 32 10.74 -1.23 4.38
CA ARG A 32 11.72 -0.93 3.32
C ARG A 32 12.32 0.48 3.43
N LEU A 33 11.61 1.41 4.06
CA LEU A 33 12.10 2.76 4.39
C LEU A 33 12.79 2.83 5.76
N GLY A 34 12.78 1.75 6.55
CA GLY A 34 13.32 1.74 7.91
C GLY A 34 12.56 2.65 8.88
N THR A 35 11.25 2.84 8.67
CA THR A 35 10.44 3.74 9.51
C THR A 35 9.22 3.03 10.08
N ARG A 36 8.78 3.44 11.28
CA ARG A 36 7.54 2.95 11.89
C ARG A 36 6.29 3.63 11.34
N LYS A 37 6.45 4.72 10.57
CA LYS A 37 5.32 5.49 10.03
C LYS A 37 4.70 4.76 8.85
N LEU A 38 3.42 4.46 8.92
CA LEU A 38 2.67 3.86 7.81
C LEU A 38 2.36 4.87 6.71
N PHE A 39 2.49 4.44 5.46
CA PHE A 39 2.17 5.24 4.28
C PHE A 39 0.83 4.82 3.70
N GLY A 40 -0.05 5.80 3.46
CA GLY A 40 -1.19 5.59 2.56
C GLY A 40 -0.73 5.48 1.11
N MET A 41 -1.53 4.82 0.26
CA MET A 41 -1.20 4.55 -1.15
C MET A 41 -0.68 5.79 -1.90
N HIS A 42 -1.42 6.90 -1.86
CA HIS A 42 -1.02 8.14 -2.54
C HIS A 42 0.36 8.65 -2.09
N ARG A 43 0.63 8.63 -0.77
CA ARG A 43 1.94 9.04 -0.23
C ARG A 43 3.05 8.04 -0.58
N ALA A 44 2.76 6.75 -0.62
CA ALA A 44 3.73 5.73 -1.02
C ALA A 44 4.11 5.88 -2.51
N LEU A 45 3.13 6.17 -3.38
CA LEU A 45 3.38 6.47 -4.80
C LEU A 45 4.27 7.70 -4.94
N ALA A 46 3.89 8.81 -4.29
CA ALA A 46 4.67 10.04 -4.32
C ALA A 46 6.10 9.80 -3.78
N ARG A 47 6.27 9.08 -2.66
CA ARG A 47 7.59 8.74 -2.12
C ARG A 47 8.43 7.92 -3.10
N SER A 48 7.80 7.09 -3.92
CA SER A 48 8.44 6.23 -4.91
C SER A 48 8.62 6.92 -6.28
N GLY A 49 8.27 8.21 -6.39
CA GLY A 49 8.32 8.94 -7.67
C GLY A 49 7.27 8.49 -8.69
N LEU A 50 6.24 7.77 -8.24
CA LEU A 50 5.16 7.26 -9.08
C LEU A 50 3.95 8.20 -9.06
N ARG A 51 3.25 8.26 -10.20
CA ARG A 51 1.99 9.00 -10.33
C ARG A 51 0.80 8.15 -9.88
N LEU A 52 -0.14 8.81 -9.20
CA LEU A 52 -1.47 8.27 -8.97
C LEU A 52 -2.25 8.37 -10.28
N ASP A 53 -2.69 7.22 -10.80
CA ASP A 53 -3.51 7.17 -12.01
C ASP A 53 -4.96 6.79 -11.67
N GLY A 54 -5.91 7.33 -12.42
CA GLY A 54 -7.34 6.99 -12.30
C GLY A 54 -8.12 7.87 -11.34
N THR A 55 -9.35 7.45 -11.03
CA THR A 55 -10.27 8.21 -10.18
C THR A 55 -10.13 7.75 -8.73
N HIS A 56 -9.94 8.70 -7.82
CA HIS A 56 -9.86 8.45 -6.38
C HIS A 56 -11.10 7.66 -5.91
N HIS A 57 -10.89 6.52 -5.23
CA HIS A 57 -11.91 5.59 -4.72
C HIS A 57 -12.53 4.59 -5.71
N ARG A 58 -12.03 4.48 -6.95
CA ARG A 58 -12.37 3.32 -7.79
C ARG A 58 -11.47 2.15 -7.42
N GLY A 59 -12.05 1.08 -6.88
CA GLY A 59 -11.29 -0.09 -6.40
C GLY A 59 -10.33 -0.68 -7.44
N LEU A 60 -10.70 -0.67 -8.73
CA LEU A 60 -9.81 -1.10 -9.81
C LEU A 60 -8.59 -0.19 -9.99
N ASP A 61 -8.77 1.12 -9.89
CA ASP A 61 -7.68 2.09 -10.02
C ASP A 61 -6.76 2.03 -8.79
N ASP A 62 -7.34 1.86 -7.59
CA ASP A 62 -6.58 1.61 -6.37
C ASP A 62 -5.75 0.33 -6.48
N ALA A 63 -6.33 -0.77 -6.99
CA ALA A 63 -5.61 -2.03 -7.21
C ALA A 63 -4.44 -1.87 -8.18
N ARG A 64 -4.63 -1.15 -9.30
CA ARG A 64 -3.55 -0.85 -10.26
C ARG A 64 -2.44 -0.02 -9.62
N ASN A 65 -2.79 0.99 -8.82
CA ASN A 65 -1.82 1.83 -8.14
C ASN A 65 -1.05 1.07 -7.05
N ILE A 66 -1.74 0.20 -6.30
CA ILE A 66 -1.12 -0.72 -5.34
C ILE A 66 -0.15 -1.67 -6.05
N ALA A 67 -0.53 -2.20 -7.23
CA ALA A 67 0.33 -3.09 -8.01
C ALA A 67 1.66 -2.43 -8.41
N LYS A 68 1.67 -1.12 -8.69
CA LYS A 68 2.93 -0.37 -8.95
C LYS A 68 3.85 -0.31 -7.74
N LEU A 69 3.31 -0.39 -6.52
CA LEU A 69 4.08 -0.34 -5.28
C LEU A 69 4.66 -1.71 -4.88
N LEU A 70 4.07 -2.81 -5.35
CA LEU A 70 4.44 -4.16 -4.96
C LEU A 70 5.95 -4.46 -5.08
N PRO A 71 6.65 -4.14 -6.18
CA PRO A 71 8.07 -4.43 -6.32
C PRO A 71 8.94 -3.81 -5.22
N PHE A 72 8.57 -2.61 -4.74
CA PHE A 72 9.29 -1.96 -3.65
C PHE A 72 9.00 -2.64 -2.32
N CYS A 73 7.74 -2.97 -2.05
CA CYS A 73 7.29 -3.63 -0.81
C CYS A 73 7.98 -4.98 -0.60
N VAL A 74 8.10 -5.80 -1.66
CA VAL A 74 8.72 -7.14 -1.60
C VAL A 74 10.24 -7.09 -1.79
N GLY A 75 10.83 -5.91 -1.94
CA GLY A 75 12.27 -5.74 -2.10
C GLY A 75 12.84 -6.12 -3.47
N ALA A 76 11.98 -6.38 -4.46
CA ALA A 76 12.40 -6.60 -5.85
C ALA A 76 13.09 -5.36 -6.43
N PHE A 77 12.61 -4.16 -6.08
CA PHE A 77 13.23 -2.88 -6.45
C PHE A 77 13.72 -2.12 -5.21
N ALA A 78 14.86 -1.46 -5.35
CA ALA A 78 15.32 -0.47 -4.38
C ALA A 78 14.41 0.76 -4.46
N LEU A 79 14.09 1.34 -3.30
CA LEU A 79 13.35 2.61 -3.26
C LEU A 79 14.24 3.74 -3.78
N PRO A 80 13.76 4.57 -4.73
CA PRO A 80 14.53 5.71 -5.18
C PRO A 80 14.74 6.72 -4.04
N PRO A 81 15.67 7.67 -4.20
CA PRO A 81 15.74 8.82 -3.29
C PRO A 81 14.38 9.57 -3.28
N PRO A 82 14.03 10.26 -2.18
CA PRO A 82 12.82 11.06 -2.13
C PRO A 82 12.80 12.09 -3.28
N PRO A 83 11.64 12.36 -3.91
CA PRO A 83 11.54 13.36 -4.97
C PRO A 83 11.85 14.77 -4.45
N ALA A 84 12.21 15.68 -5.36
CA ALA A 84 12.48 17.08 -5.04
C ALA A 84 11.29 17.72 -4.31
N GLY A 85 11.56 18.45 -3.22
CA GLY A 85 10.52 19.08 -2.40
C GLY A 85 9.76 18.11 -1.48
N TRP A 86 10.18 16.85 -1.38
CA TRP A 86 9.62 15.90 -0.43
C TRP A 86 9.80 16.40 1.00
N ARG A 87 8.69 16.80 1.63
CA ARG A 87 8.64 17.07 3.05
C ARG A 87 8.18 15.80 3.76
N SER A 88 9.06 15.21 4.56
CA SER A 88 8.62 14.28 5.59
C SER A 88 7.67 15.07 6.50
N ALA A 89 6.35 14.88 6.36
CA ALA A 89 5.39 15.56 7.21
C ALA A 89 5.72 15.26 8.69
N HIS A 90 6.29 16.27 9.35
CA HIS A 90 6.64 16.48 10.77
C HIS A 90 7.39 15.37 11.55
N PRO A 91 8.26 15.76 12.50
CA PRO A 91 9.03 14.81 13.31
C PRO A 91 8.08 13.91 14.09
N ALA A 92 8.54 12.66 14.32
CA ALA A 92 7.94 11.81 15.33
C ALA A 92 7.93 12.58 16.66
N ALA A 93 6.74 12.81 17.21
CA ALA A 93 6.59 12.93 18.65
C ALA A 93 6.81 11.54 19.26
#